data_AF-A0ABD2EZD6-F1
#
_entry.id   AF-A0ABD2EZD6-F1
#
_cell.length_a   1.000
_cell.length_b   1.000
_cell.length_c   1.000
_cell.angle_alpha   90.00
_cell.angle_beta   90.00
_cell.angle_gamma   90.00
#
_symmetry.space_group_name_H-M   'P 1'
#
loop_
_entity.id
_entity.type
_entity.pdbx_description
1 polymer ?
#
loop_
_entity_poly.entity_id
_entity_poly.type
_entity_poly.pdbx_seq_one_letter_code
_entity_poly.pdbx_strand_id
1 'polypeptide(L)'
;ELREICVQSKLCKSGCCRRAPYGCESHCAEKGSEGSLCHTQTFFGLYNECPCQPHLTCIFPKNEKSFGIIYGHCQKIEKKKPAKKMF
;
A
#
# COMPACT_ATOMS: atom_id res chain seq x y z
N GLU A 1 0.09 10.41 -19.22
CA GLU A 1 -1.13 10.57 -18.39
C GLU A 1 -0.89 11.67 -17.36
N LEU A 2 -1.74 12.71 -17.33
CA LEU A 2 -1.72 13.71 -16.27
C LEU A 2 -2.24 13.04 -14.99
N ARG A 3 -1.35 12.63 -14.09
CA ARG A 3 -1.78 12.26 -12.75
C ARG A 3 -2.17 13.54 -12.00
N GLU A 4 -3.44 13.66 -11.64
CA GLU A 4 -3.98 14.81 -10.91
C GLU A 4 -3.15 15.07 -9.64
N ILE A 5 -2.68 16.30 -9.47
CA ILE A 5 -1.95 16.71 -8.25
C ILE A 5 -2.93 16.69 -7.08
N CYS A 6 -2.50 16.13 -5.96
CA CYS A 6 -3.30 15.99 -4.75
C CYS A 6 -2.51 16.39 -3.51
N VAL A 7 -3.21 16.84 -2.48
CA VAL A 7 -2.62 17.16 -1.16
C VAL A 7 -3.12 16.23 -0.05
N GLN A 8 -4.23 15.51 -0.30
CA GLN A 8 -4.81 14.54 0.61
C GLN A 8 -5.42 13.38 -0.17
N SER A 9 -5.31 12.17 0.39
CA SER A 9 -5.86 10.96 -0.22
C SER A 9 -7.37 10.99 -0.44
N LYS A 10 -8.12 11.77 0.36
CA LYS A 10 -9.58 11.93 0.23
C LYS A 10 -10.02 12.67 -1.04
N LEU A 11 -9.12 13.43 -1.67
CA LEU A 11 -9.41 14.18 -2.88
C LEU A 11 -9.36 13.30 -4.14
N CYS A 12 -8.65 12.17 -4.05
CA CYS A 12 -8.53 11.22 -5.15
C CYS A 12 -9.72 10.25 -5.15
N LYS A 13 -10.33 10.00 -6.30
CA LYS A 13 -11.38 8.95 -6.45
C LYS A 13 -10.89 7.57 -6.03
N SER A 14 -9.62 7.28 -6.28
CA SER A 14 -8.96 6.05 -5.85
C SER A 14 -8.76 5.97 -4.33
N GLY A 15 -8.87 7.09 -3.62
CA GLY A 15 -8.56 7.19 -2.20
C GLY A 15 -7.06 7.07 -1.88
N CYS A 16 -6.17 7.24 -2.87
CA CYS A 16 -4.73 7.27 -2.66
C CYS A 16 -4.07 8.48 -3.33
N CYS A 17 -3.42 9.30 -2.50
CA CYS A 17 -2.52 10.35 -2.94
C CYS A 17 -1.07 9.92 -2.68
N ARG A 18 -0.33 9.64 -3.77
CA ARG A 18 1.03 9.13 -3.72
C ARG A 18 2.04 10.25 -3.90
N ARG A 19 3.00 10.37 -3.00
CA ARG A 19 4.11 11.31 -3.11
C ARG A 19 5.06 10.90 -4.24
N ALA A 20 5.44 11.85 -5.08
CA ALA A 20 6.46 11.61 -6.10
C ALA A 20 7.83 11.36 -5.44
N PRO A 21 8.66 10.44 -5.97
CA PRO A 21 9.98 10.15 -5.40
C PRO A 21 10.94 11.34 -5.52
N TYR A 22 10.77 12.17 -6.54
CA TYR A 22 11.59 13.36 -6.80
C TYR A 22 10.69 14.59 -6.73
N GLY A 23 10.50 15.14 -5.52
CA GLY A 23 9.76 16.38 -5.31
C GLY A 23 8.89 16.40 -4.04
N CYS A 24 8.24 17.54 -3.85
CA CYS A 24 7.19 17.72 -2.83
C CYS A 24 5.79 17.54 -3.40
N GLU A 25 5.67 17.28 -4.70
CA GLU A 25 4.38 17.04 -5.37
C GLU A 25 3.88 15.64 -5.05
N SER A 26 2.55 15.53 -4.94
CA SER A 26 1.86 14.26 -4.77
C SER A 26 0.78 14.17 -5.82
N HIS A 27 0.56 12.97 -6.33
CA HIS A 27 -0.42 12.73 -7.38
C HIS A 27 -1.34 11.57 -7.04
N CYS A 28 -2.57 11.64 -7.56
CA CYS A 28 -3.51 10.54 -7.42
C CYS A 28 -2.96 9.30 -8.12
N ALA A 29 -3.04 8.17 -7.42
CA ALA A 29 -2.59 6.89 -7.92
C ALA A 29 -3.61 5.80 -7.59
N GLU A 30 -3.58 4.72 -8.35
CA GLU A 30 -4.43 3.57 -8.09
C GLU A 30 -3.94 2.77 -6.87
N LYS A 31 -4.86 2.05 -6.24
CA LYS A 31 -4.52 1.12 -5.15
C LYS A 31 -3.68 -0.04 -5.67
N GLY A 32 -2.80 -0.55 -4.82
CA GLY A 32 -1.90 -1.67 -5.17
C GLY A 32 -2.66 -2.95 -5.52
N SER A 33 -2.26 -3.58 -6.62
CA SER A 33 -2.73 -4.89 -7.06
C SER A 33 -1.91 -6.01 -6.42
N GLU A 34 -2.26 -7.27 -6.68
CA GLU A 34 -1.52 -8.43 -6.15
C GLU A 34 -0.04 -8.38 -6.57
N GLY A 35 0.87 -8.57 -5.61
CA GLY A 35 2.32 -8.44 -5.79
C GLY A 35 2.85 -7.00 -5.78
N SER A 36 1.99 -5.98 -5.83
CA SER A 36 2.44 -4.58 -5.73
C SER A 36 2.98 -4.26 -4.34
N LEU A 37 3.92 -3.31 -4.29
CA LEU A 37 4.39 -2.74 -3.03
C LEU A 37 3.25 -1.97 -2.36
N CYS A 38 3.24 -2.01 -1.04
CA CYS A 38 2.33 -1.26 -0.21
C CYS A 38 3.06 -0.66 0.97
N HIS A 39 2.58 0.48 1.45
CA HIS A 39 3.18 1.17 2.57
C HIS A 39 2.10 1.62 3.56
N THR A 40 2.47 1.78 4.83
CA THR A 40 1.57 2.36 5.82
C THR A 40 1.30 3.83 5.49
N GLN A 41 0.21 4.37 6.00
CA GLN A 41 -0.08 5.78 5.80
C GLN A 41 1.02 6.63 6.45
N THR A 42 1.59 7.57 5.70
CA THR A 42 2.59 8.49 6.23
C THR A 42 1.92 9.69 6.91
N PHE A 43 2.74 10.61 7.40
CA PHE A 43 2.28 11.87 7.98
C PHE A 43 1.32 12.64 7.04
N PHE A 44 0.33 13.33 7.61
CA PHE A 44 -0.74 14.07 6.89
C PHE A 44 -1.65 13.25 5.96
N GLY A 45 -1.68 11.91 6.05
CA GLY A 45 -2.62 11.11 5.26
C GLY A 45 -2.22 10.90 3.81
N LEU A 46 -0.93 11.15 3.49
CA LEU A 46 -0.29 10.83 2.23
C LEU A 46 0.31 9.42 2.26
N TYR A 47 0.65 8.90 1.08
CA TYR A 47 1.30 7.61 0.91
C TYR A 47 2.57 7.73 0.06
N ASN A 48 3.64 7.00 0.40
CA ASN A 48 4.77 6.81 -0.51
C ASN A 48 4.46 5.73 -1.57
N GLU A 49 3.75 4.69 -1.15
CA GLU A 49 3.20 3.61 -1.97
C GLU A 49 1.74 3.41 -1.56
N CYS A 50 0.85 3.26 -2.53
CA CYS A 50 -0.58 3.18 -2.26
C CYS A 50 -0.97 1.94 -1.45
N PRO A 51 -2.04 2.01 -0.65
CA PRO A 51 -2.58 0.83 0.01
C PRO A 51 -3.10 -0.16 -1.04
N CYS A 52 -3.15 -1.43 -0.64
CA CYS A 52 -3.69 -2.49 -1.49
C CYS A 52 -5.19 -2.28 -1.77
N GLN A 53 -5.67 -2.92 -2.84
CA GLN A 53 -7.10 -3.04 -3.10
C GLN A 53 -7.82 -3.76 -1.94
N PRO A 54 -9.13 -3.54 -1.73
CA PRO A 54 -9.86 -4.03 -0.56
C PRO A 54 -9.85 -5.56 -0.34
N HIS A 55 -9.57 -6.32 -1.40
CA HIS A 55 -9.52 -7.79 -1.37
C HIS A 55 -8.10 -8.34 -1.11
N LEU A 56 -7.12 -7.45 -0.89
CA LEU A 56 -5.72 -7.76 -0.68
C LEU A 56 -5.29 -7.24 0.69
N THR A 57 -4.30 -7.91 1.27
CA THR A 57 -3.67 -7.49 2.53
C THR A 57 -2.22 -7.14 2.30
N CYS A 58 -1.81 -6.02 2.88
CA CYS A 58 -0.41 -5.59 2.85
C CYS A 58 0.38 -6.42 3.87
N ILE A 59 1.21 -7.35 3.38
CA ILE A 59 2.04 -8.21 4.22
C ILE A 59 3.42 -7.59 4.34
N PHE A 60 3.79 -7.23 5.56
CA PHE A 60 5.12 -6.71 5.88
C PHE A 60 6.07 -7.85 6.28
N PRO A 61 7.36 -7.79 5.90
CA PRO A 61 8.35 -8.76 6.32
C PRO A 61 8.51 -8.74 7.85
N LYS A 62 8.17 -9.85 8.52
CA LYS A 62 8.49 -10.07 9.93
C LYS A 62 10.01 -10.20 10.04
N ASN A 63 10.67 -9.29 10.76
CA ASN A 63 12.12 -9.18 11.02
C ASN A 63 12.90 -8.15 10.19
N GLU A 64 12.23 -7.24 9.50
CA GLU A 64 12.92 -6.08 8.95
C GLU A 64 13.27 -5.10 10.09
N LYS A 65 14.47 -5.25 10.66
CA LYS A 65 15.07 -4.28 11.58
C LYS A 65 15.47 -3.05 10.78
N SER A 66 14.51 -2.21 10.42
CA SER A 66 14.75 -0.99 9.68
C SER A 66 14.48 0.23 10.56
N PHE A 67 15.45 1.15 10.59
CA PHE A 67 15.26 2.52 11.07
C PHE A 67 14.57 3.41 10.01
N GLY A 68 14.18 2.84 8.88
CA GLY A 68 13.55 3.51 7.74
C GLY A 68 12.11 3.09 7.47
N ILE A 69 11.63 3.49 6.30
CA ILE A 69 10.26 3.28 5.81
C ILE A 69 10.07 1.80 5.45
N ILE A 70 9.15 1.09 6.10
CA ILE A 70 8.94 -0.36 5.92
C ILE A 70 7.89 -0.61 4.85
N TYR A 71 8.29 -1.23 3.74
CA TYR A 71 7.39 -1.59 2.65
C TYR A 71 6.92 -3.04 2.80
N GLY A 72 5.64 -3.27 2.49
CA GLY A 72 5.05 -4.59 2.38
C GLY A 72 4.70 -4.93 0.94
N HIS A 73 4.12 -6.11 0.74
CA HIS A 73 3.57 -6.55 -0.54
C HIS A 73 2.10 -6.92 -0.40
N CYS A 74 1.30 -6.53 -1.39
CA CYS A 74 -0.10 -6.88 -1.46
C CYS A 74 -0.27 -8.35 -1.82
N GLN A 75 -0.87 -9.14 -0.94
CA GLN A 75 -1.18 -10.55 -1.19
C GLN A 75 -2.66 -10.83 -0.90
N LYS A 76 -3.26 -11.76 -1.64
CA LYS A 76 -4.56 -12.31 -1.27
C LYS A 76 -4.41 -13.08 0.05
N ILE A 77 -5.31 -12.85 0.99
CA ILE A 77 -5.49 -13.79 2.08
C ILE A 77 -6.18 -15.00 1.46
N GLU A 78 -5.40 -15.96 0.95
CA GLU A 78 -5.95 -17.31 0.82
C GLU A 78 -6.31 -17.75 2.24
N LYS A 79 -7.61 -18.00 2.49
CA LYS A 79 -8.04 -18.69 3.70
C LYS A 79 -7.27 -20.01 3.71
N LYS A 80 -6.18 -20.09 4.49
CA LYS A 80 -5.49 -21.36 4.74
C LYS A 80 -6.58 -22.32 5.19
N LYS A 81 -6.94 -23.30 4.36
CA LYS A 81 -7.74 -24.43 4.79
C LYS A 81 -7.04 -24.96 6.04
N PRO A 82 -7.73 -25.10 7.19
CA PRO A 82 -7.11 -25.70 8.36
C PRO A 82 -6.51 -27.03 7.90
N ALA A 83 -5.19 -27.17 8.07
CA ALA A 83 -4.52 -28.43 7.77
C ALA A 83 -5.28 -29.50 8.56
N LYS A 84 -5.92 -30.44 7.86
CA LYS A 84 -6.51 -31.61 8.49
C LYS A 84 -5.38 -32.28 9.28
N LYS A 85 -5.39 -32.13 10.60
CA LYS A 85 -4.60 -32.99 11.48
C LYS A 85 -5.12 -34.40 11.25
N MET A 86 -4.38 -35.20 10.49
CA MET A 86 -4.52 -36.65 10.54
C MET A 86 -3.95 -37.10 11.87
N PHE A 87 -4.82 -37.65 12.71
CA PHE A 87 -4.49 -38.43 13.89
C PHE A 87 -4.27 -39.88 13.46
#